data_AF-A0ABD3BYG0-F1
#
_entry.id   AF-A0ABD3BYG0-F1
#
_cell.length_a   1.000
_cell.length_b   1.000
_cell.length_c   1.000
_cell.angle_alpha   90.00
_cell.angle_beta   90.00
_cell.angle_gamma   90.00
#
_symmetry.space_group_name_H-M   'P 1'
#
loop_
_entity.id
_entity.type
_entity.pdbx_description
1 polymer ?
#
loop_
_entity_poly.entity_id
_entity_poly.type
_entity_poly.pdbx_seq_one_letter_code
_entity_poly.pdbx_strand_id
1 'polypeptide(L)'
;MLNTNQQSAEKMYDHRFQRTDQWMPVYSWLETLDTDEVIKSKDVVDWLTANPEIRDHLYSRHSRYHLMHYIKKCHVKILKRKEKQGLIVAKIPLSKDHNVEDKCPGSPNGNNVSSMPKDSELYKAKRSEALRKYEILVEFEKHLIPLFGKREN
;
A
#
# COMPACT_ATOMS: atom_id res chain seq x y z
N MET A 1 -1.94 24.86 31.18
CA MET A 1 -1.49 25.83 30.16
C MET A 1 -0.73 25.06 29.09
N LEU A 2 -1.13 25.24 27.81
CA LEU A 2 -0.46 24.86 26.53
C LEU A 2 -0.25 23.33 26.32
N ASN A 3 -0.98 22.57 25.50
CA ASN A 3 -1.45 22.67 24.11
C ASN A 3 -0.34 22.60 23.05
N THR A 4 -0.10 21.42 22.45
CA THR A 4 0.14 21.29 21.00
C THR A 4 -0.22 19.87 20.52
N ASN A 5 -1.43 19.76 19.95
CA ASN A 5 -1.77 18.78 18.94
C ASN A 5 -0.87 19.01 17.71
N GLN A 6 -0.19 17.99 17.21
CA GLN A 6 0.25 17.94 15.82
C GLN A 6 -0.33 16.66 15.20
N GLN A 7 -1.44 16.85 14.50
CA GLN A 7 -2.00 15.95 13.49
C GLN A 7 -0.92 15.57 12.47
N SER A 8 -0.93 14.33 11.97
CA SER A 8 -1.53 14.01 10.66
C SER A 8 -0.99 12.70 10.06
N ALA A 9 -1.93 11.88 9.58
CA ALA A 9 -1.73 10.85 8.55
C ALA A 9 -0.74 9.71 8.85
N GLU A 10 -1.02 8.89 9.85
CA GLU A 10 -0.57 7.50 9.80
C GLU A 10 -1.40 6.75 8.75
N LYS A 11 -1.01 6.91 7.47
CA LYS A 11 -1.32 5.93 6.44
C LYS A 11 -0.75 4.60 6.92
N MET A 12 -1.63 3.78 7.49
CA MET A 12 -1.51 2.34 7.73
C MET A 12 -0.27 1.75 7.06
N TYR A 13 0.86 1.81 7.77
CA TYR A 13 2.13 1.34 7.25
C TYR A 13 1.99 -0.17 7.06
N ASP A 14 2.01 -0.59 5.79
CA ASP A 14 1.95 -1.99 5.37
C ASP A 14 3.00 -2.80 6.15
N HIS A 15 2.56 -3.55 7.17
CA HIS A 15 3.40 -4.32 8.10
C HIS A 15 4.28 -5.39 7.42
N ARG A 16 4.20 -5.54 6.09
CA ARG A 16 5.00 -6.49 5.30
C ARG A 16 6.46 -6.06 5.10
N PHE A 17 6.85 -4.94 5.70
CA PHE A 17 8.24 -4.52 5.84
C PHE A 17 8.50 -3.99 7.24
N GLN A 18 8.70 -4.90 8.20
CA GLN A 18 9.56 -4.62 9.36
C GLN A 18 11.01 -4.41 8.88
N ARG A 19 11.23 -3.41 8.04
CA ARG A 19 12.56 -2.94 7.72
C ARG A 19 12.93 -2.01 8.85
N THR A 20 14.09 -2.25 9.43
CA THR A 20 14.75 -1.37 10.39
C THR A 20 14.47 0.08 10.04
N ASP A 21 14.02 0.88 11.01
CA ASP A 21 13.66 2.30 10.84
C ASP A 21 14.69 3.10 10.01
N GLN A 22 15.95 2.64 10.01
CA GLN A 22 17.03 3.06 9.13
C GLN A 22 16.65 3.24 7.64
N TRP A 23 15.76 2.41 7.08
CA TRP A 23 15.38 2.50 5.66
C TRP A 23 14.14 3.36 5.40
N MET A 24 13.44 3.82 6.44
CA MET A 24 12.23 4.63 6.32
C MET A 24 12.43 5.92 5.50
N PRO A 25 13.54 6.67 5.65
CA PRO A 25 13.75 7.89 4.86
C PRO A 25 13.91 7.60 3.37
N VAL A 26 14.65 6.54 3.03
CA VAL A 26 14.82 6.08 1.64
C VAL A 26 13.47 5.70 1.04
N TYR A 27 12.64 4.99 1.80
CA TYR A 27 11.32 4.59 1.36
C TYR A 27 10.39 5.77 1.09
N SER A 28 10.32 6.67 2.06
CA SER A 28 9.49 7.86 1.96
C SER A 28 9.87 8.66 0.72
N TRP A 29 11.17 8.85 0.49
CA TRP A 29 11.67 9.48 -0.72
C TRP A 29 11.24 8.74 -2.00
N LEU A 30 11.45 7.42 -2.09
CA LEU A 30 11.07 6.65 -3.28
C LEU A 30 9.57 6.71 -3.57
N GLU A 31 8.71 6.80 -2.55
CA GLU A 31 7.26 6.95 -2.75
C GLU A 31 6.86 8.33 -3.26
N THR A 32 7.69 9.36 -3.04
CA THR A 32 7.46 10.70 -3.63
C THR A 32 7.82 10.76 -5.12
N LEU A 33 8.61 9.82 -5.62
CA LEU A 33 8.99 9.76 -7.03
C LEU A 33 7.83 9.18 -7.84
N ASP A 34 7.01 10.05 -8.44
CA ASP A 34 5.91 9.63 -9.32
C ASP A 34 6.40 9.23 -10.73
N THR A 35 7.45 8.43 -10.77
CA THR A 35 8.03 7.89 -12.01
C THR A 35 7.73 6.41 -12.10
N ASP A 36 7.35 5.92 -13.28
CA ASP A 36 7.15 4.48 -13.52
C ASP A 36 8.44 3.74 -13.92
N GLU A 37 9.54 4.49 -14.07
CA GLU A 37 10.85 3.96 -14.40
C GLU A 37 11.69 3.66 -13.15
N VAL A 38 12.66 2.75 -13.33
CA VAL A 38 13.61 2.44 -12.27
C VAL A 38 14.57 3.62 -12.06
N ILE A 39 14.68 4.07 -10.81
CA ILE A 39 15.57 5.17 -10.44
C ILE A 39 17.01 4.96 -10.89
N LYS A 40 17.62 6.02 -11.43
CA LYS A 40 18.99 5.96 -11.94
C LYS A 40 19.98 6.04 -10.78
N SER A 41 21.16 5.47 -10.99
CA SER A 41 22.22 5.50 -9.97
C SER A 41 22.63 6.93 -9.59
N LYS A 42 22.50 7.88 -10.52
CA LYS A 42 22.80 9.30 -10.29
C LYS A 42 21.82 9.89 -9.27
N ASP A 43 20.52 9.74 -9.47
CA ASP A 43 19.49 10.28 -8.59
C ASP A 43 19.64 9.76 -7.15
N VAL A 44 20.05 8.49 -6.99
CA VAL A 44 20.38 7.91 -5.69
C VAL A 44 21.57 8.60 -5.04
N VAL A 45 22.64 8.87 -5.78
CA VAL A 45 23.81 9.57 -5.25
C VAL A 45 23.47 11.03 -4.92
N ASP A 46 22.71 11.70 -5.78
CA ASP A 46 22.32 13.10 -5.60
C ASP A 46 21.44 13.23 -4.35
N TRP A 47 20.48 12.33 -4.15
CA TRP A 47 19.65 12.32 -2.94
C TRP A 47 20.45 12.01 -1.68
N LEU A 48 21.36 11.03 -1.71
CA LEU A 48 22.23 10.74 -0.57
C LEU A 48 23.17 11.91 -0.27
N THR A 49 23.60 12.66 -1.29
CA THR A 49 24.46 13.85 -1.10
C THR A 49 23.69 15.00 -0.47
N ALA A 50 22.40 15.15 -0.81
CA ALA A 50 21.50 16.12 -0.20
C ALA A 50 21.11 15.79 1.25
N ASN A 51 21.28 14.53 1.69
CA ASN A 51 20.93 14.05 3.04
C ASN A 51 22.13 13.32 3.69
N PRO A 52 23.18 14.06 4.08
CA PRO A 52 24.45 13.49 4.54
C PRO A 52 24.31 12.62 5.79
N GLU A 53 23.41 12.96 6.72
CA GLU A 53 23.15 12.20 7.94
C GLU A 53 22.59 10.80 7.66
N ILE A 54 21.64 10.70 6.72
CA ILE A 54 21.09 9.42 6.28
C ILE A 54 22.15 8.64 5.50
N ARG A 55 22.88 9.32 4.63
CA ARG A 55 23.95 8.72 3.82
C ARG A 55 25.03 8.09 4.69
N ASP A 56 25.56 8.83 5.65
CA ASP A 56 26.68 8.38 6.47
C ASP A 56 26.22 7.23 7.40
N HIS A 57 25.00 7.31 7.92
CA HIS A 57 24.38 6.22 8.67
C HIS A 57 24.21 4.93 7.83
N LEU A 58 23.79 5.06 6.58
CA LEU A 58 23.63 3.91 5.67
C LEU A 58 24.98 3.32 5.25
N TYR A 59 25.98 4.17 4.93
CA TYR A 59 27.32 3.73 4.56
C TYR A 59 28.12 3.10 5.72
N SER A 60 27.84 3.50 6.96
CA SER A 60 28.46 2.87 8.14
C SER A 60 28.16 1.37 8.23
N ARG A 61 26.97 0.94 7.77
CA ARG A 61 26.50 -0.45 7.90
C ARG A 61 26.48 -1.24 6.60
N HIS A 62 26.50 -0.56 5.46
CA HIS A 62 26.34 -1.19 4.15
C HIS A 62 27.37 -0.68 3.15
N SER A 63 27.92 -1.58 2.36
CA SER A 63 28.76 -1.20 1.23
C SER A 63 27.96 -0.37 0.21
N ARG A 64 28.66 0.50 -0.53
CA ARG A 64 28.04 1.32 -1.57
C ARG A 64 27.28 0.51 -2.61
N TYR A 65 27.81 -0.66 -2.96
CA TYR A 65 27.15 -1.58 -3.87
C TYR A 65 25.83 -2.11 -3.28
N HIS A 66 25.85 -2.56 -2.02
CA HIS A 66 24.64 -3.05 -1.36
C HIS A 66 23.57 -1.98 -1.22
N LEU A 67 23.96 -0.76 -0.83
CA LEU A 67 23.04 0.36 -0.72
C LEU A 67 22.33 0.62 -2.05
N MET A 68 23.11 0.79 -3.12
CA MET A 68 22.57 1.05 -4.46
C MET A 68 21.65 -0.08 -4.94
N HIS A 69 22.08 -1.34 -4.80
CA HIS A 69 21.29 -2.49 -5.20
C HIS A 69 19.97 -2.57 -4.41
N TYR A 70 20.03 -2.35 -3.10
CA TYR A 70 18.86 -2.45 -2.23
C TYR A 70 17.86 -1.34 -2.51
N ILE A 71 18.31 -0.09 -2.68
CA ILE A 71 17.46 1.05 -3.06
C ILE A 71 16.70 0.75 -4.36
N LYS A 72 17.41 0.29 -5.40
CA LYS A 72 16.78 -0.12 -6.66
C LYS A 72 15.76 -1.23 -6.48
N LYS A 73 16.08 -2.23 -5.65
CA LYS A 73 15.15 -3.32 -5.30
C LYS A 73 13.91 -2.81 -4.57
N CYS A 74 14.02 -1.78 -3.72
CA CYS A 74 12.87 -1.13 -3.07
C CYS A 74 11.97 -0.48 -4.11
N HIS A 75 12.56 0.30 -5.01
CA HIS A 75 11.82 1.04 -6.03
C HIS A 75 11.07 0.11 -6.98
N VAL A 76 11.71 -0.98 -7.44
CA VAL A 76 11.02 -2.01 -8.24
C VAL A 76 9.83 -2.62 -7.49
N LYS A 77 9.92 -2.81 -6.17
CA LYS A 77 8.78 -3.30 -5.36
C LYS A 77 7.66 -2.26 -5.26
N ILE A 78 8.00 -0.96 -5.18
CA ILE A 78 7.04 0.14 -5.17
C ILE A 78 6.33 0.23 -6.53
N LEU A 79 7.07 0.19 -7.64
CA LEU A 79 6.52 0.17 -9.01
C LEU A 79 5.53 -0.98 -9.23
N LYS A 80 5.92 -2.21 -8.88
CA LYS A 80 5.05 -3.39 -8.96
C LYS A 80 3.79 -3.28 -8.08
N ARG A 81 3.86 -2.52 -6.98
CA ARG A 81 2.70 -2.25 -6.13
C ARG A 81 1.81 -1.17 -6.77
N LYS A 82 2.40 -0.10 -7.33
CA LYS A 82 1.67 0.99 -7.97
C LYS A 82 0.91 0.50 -9.21
N GLU A 83 1.52 -0.35 -10.03
CA GLU A 83 0.85 -1.03 -11.15
C GLU A 83 -0.37 -1.84 -10.68
N LYS A 84 -0.22 -2.63 -9.62
CA LYS A 84 -1.31 -3.43 -9.05
C LYS A 84 -2.39 -2.59 -8.40
N GLN A 85 -2.05 -1.47 -7.77
CA GLN A 85 -3.01 -0.55 -7.15
C GLN A 85 -3.74 0.30 -8.20
N GLY A 86 -3.07 0.72 -9.27
CA GLY A 86 -3.71 1.39 -10.41
C GLY A 86 -4.77 0.50 -11.08
N LEU A 87 -4.51 -0.81 -11.14
CA LEU A 87 -5.49 -1.82 -11.57
C LEU A 87 -6.68 -2.00 -10.62
N ILE A 88 -6.56 -1.64 -9.34
CA ILE A 88 -7.66 -1.73 -8.35
C ILE A 88 -8.45 -0.42 -8.35
N VAL A 89 -7.78 0.73 -8.53
CA VAL A 89 -8.44 2.06 -8.63
C VAL A 89 -9.17 2.24 -9.96
N ALA A 90 -8.67 1.67 -11.06
CA ALA A 90 -9.35 1.71 -12.36
C ALA A 90 -10.59 0.79 -12.46
N LYS A 91 -10.89 -0.01 -11.43
CA LYS A 91 -12.01 -0.98 -11.43
C LYS A 91 -13.11 -0.54 -10.46
N ILE A 92 -13.72 0.62 -10.68
CA ILE A 92 -15.05 1.05 -10.23
C ILE A 92 -15.39 2.33 -11.03
N PRO A 93 -16.56 2.48 -11.71
CA PRO A 93 -17.38 1.48 -12.43
C PRO A 93 -17.93 2.00 -13.79
N LEU A 94 -18.12 1.14 -14.81
CA LEU A 94 -19.25 1.33 -15.74
C LEU A 94 -19.66 0.02 -16.42
N SER A 95 -20.92 -0.33 -16.21
CA SER A 95 -21.67 -1.39 -16.85
C SER A 95 -21.71 -1.23 -18.36
N LYS A 96 -21.35 -2.27 -19.12
CA LYS A 96 -22.11 -2.75 -20.27
C LYS A 96 -21.56 -4.07 -20.78
N ASP A 97 -22.48 -4.98 -21.04
CA ASP A 97 -22.29 -6.25 -21.72
C ASP A 97 -21.46 -6.10 -22.99
N HIS A 98 -20.60 -7.08 -23.29
CA HIS A 98 -20.68 -7.86 -24.52
C HIS A 98 -19.70 -9.05 -24.46
N ASN A 99 -20.30 -10.23 -24.63
CA ASN A 99 -19.72 -11.51 -24.99
C ASN A 99 -18.86 -11.38 -26.27
N VAL A 100 -17.57 -11.75 -26.23
CA VAL A 100 -16.95 -12.60 -27.27
C VAL A 100 -15.79 -13.40 -26.64
N GLU A 101 -15.87 -14.69 -26.86
CA GLU A 101 -14.89 -15.75 -26.61
C GLU A 101 -13.57 -15.51 -27.35
N ASP A 102 -12.44 -15.61 -26.66
CA ASP A 102 -11.21 -16.06 -27.31
C ASP A 102 -10.29 -16.80 -26.33
N LYS A 103 -9.84 -17.98 -26.76
CA LYS A 103 -9.02 -18.91 -25.99
C LYS A 103 -7.54 -18.54 -26.13
N CYS A 104 -6.81 -18.44 -25.02
CA CYS A 104 -5.46 -19.00 -24.95
C CYS A 104 -4.99 -19.25 -23.50
N PRO A 105 -4.13 -20.26 -23.28
CA PRO A 105 -3.94 -20.91 -21.99
C PRO A 105 -2.79 -20.29 -21.18
N GLY A 106 -2.97 -20.25 -19.85
CA GLY A 106 -1.86 -20.16 -18.91
C GLY A 106 -1.85 -18.93 -18.01
N SER A 107 -2.67 -18.95 -16.95
CA SER A 107 -2.25 -18.46 -15.63
C SER A 107 -3.26 -18.86 -14.55
N PRO A 108 -2.89 -19.67 -13.54
CA PRO A 108 -3.75 -19.89 -12.40
C PRO A 108 -3.59 -18.69 -11.46
N ASN A 109 -4.67 -17.90 -11.35
CA ASN A 109 -5.11 -17.15 -10.16
C ASN A 109 -5.74 -15.80 -10.56
N GLY A 110 -6.80 -15.87 -11.37
CA GLY A 110 -7.73 -14.77 -11.59
C GLY A 110 -8.93 -14.92 -10.67
N ASN A 111 -8.95 -14.18 -9.56
CA ASN A 111 -10.13 -14.05 -8.70
C ASN A 111 -11.25 -13.30 -9.46
N ASN A 112 -12.00 -14.01 -10.30
CA ASN A 112 -13.25 -13.52 -10.88
C ASN A 112 -14.41 -14.13 -10.08
N VAL A 113 -14.77 -13.48 -8.96
CA VAL A 113 -15.90 -13.92 -8.12
C VAL A 113 -17.24 -13.32 -8.56
N SER A 114 -17.26 -12.45 -9.57
CA SER A 114 -18.51 -11.88 -10.10
C SER A 114 -19.38 -12.90 -10.83
N SER A 115 -18.83 -14.06 -11.17
CA SER A 115 -19.54 -15.15 -11.87
C SER A 115 -19.74 -16.41 -11.01
N MET A 116 -19.36 -16.38 -9.72
CA MET A 116 -19.43 -17.59 -8.88
C MET A 116 -20.87 -17.89 -8.45
N PRO A 117 -21.31 -19.17 -8.54
CA PRO A 117 -22.60 -19.58 -8.02
C PRO A 117 -22.76 -19.18 -6.55
N LYS A 118 -23.89 -18.56 -6.20
CA LYS A 118 -24.22 -18.13 -4.82
C LYS A 118 -24.21 -19.30 -3.81
N ASP A 119 -24.22 -20.52 -4.31
CA ASP A 119 -24.18 -21.75 -3.50
C ASP A 119 -22.78 -22.31 -3.28
N SER A 120 -21.75 -21.78 -3.96
CA SER A 120 -20.37 -22.21 -3.77
C SER A 120 -19.91 -21.96 -2.33
N GLU A 121 -19.23 -22.94 -1.74
CA GLU A 121 -18.64 -22.80 -0.40
C GLU A 121 -17.75 -21.56 -0.27
N LEU A 122 -17.01 -21.22 -1.33
CA LEU A 122 -16.17 -20.03 -1.34
C LEU A 122 -16.99 -18.73 -1.24
N TYR A 123 -18.16 -18.67 -1.88
CA TYR A 123 -19.06 -17.53 -1.79
C TYR A 123 -19.67 -17.42 -0.38
N LYS A 124 -20.09 -18.55 0.20
CA LYS A 124 -20.61 -18.61 1.58
C LYS A 124 -19.55 -18.18 2.60
N ALA A 125 -18.31 -18.65 2.46
CA ALA A 125 -17.18 -18.28 3.31
C ALA A 125 -16.84 -16.78 3.19
N LYS A 126 -16.81 -16.23 1.98
CA LYS A 126 -16.58 -14.78 1.81
C LYS A 126 -17.70 -13.93 2.38
N ARG A 127 -18.95 -14.38 2.25
CA ARG A 127 -20.11 -13.70 2.81
C ARG A 127 -20.08 -13.72 4.34
N SER A 128 -19.73 -14.83 4.96
CA SER A 128 -19.61 -14.92 6.42
C SER A 128 -18.44 -14.08 6.94
N GLU A 129 -17.31 -14.08 6.25
CA GLU A 129 -16.17 -13.20 6.58
C GLU A 129 -16.56 -11.72 6.48
N ALA A 130 -17.27 -11.33 5.41
CA ALA A 130 -17.76 -9.97 5.23
C ALA A 130 -18.76 -9.56 6.32
N LEU A 131 -19.67 -10.46 6.71
CA LEU A 131 -20.63 -10.22 7.80
C LEU A 131 -19.90 -9.99 9.12
N ARG A 132 -18.94 -10.85 9.47
CA ARG A 132 -18.13 -10.69 10.68
C ARG A 132 -17.37 -9.35 10.71
N LYS A 133 -16.82 -8.92 9.58
CA LYS A 133 -16.15 -7.61 9.47
C LYS A 133 -17.13 -6.46 9.68
N TYR A 134 -18.34 -6.55 9.10
CA TYR A 134 -19.39 -5.55 9.29
C TYR A 134 -19.80 -5.43 10.77
N GLU A 135 -20.00 -6.55 11.46
CA GLU A 135 -20.34 -6.55 12.90
C GLU A 135 -19.28 -5.82 13.72
N ILE A 136 -18.00 -6.10 13.48
CA ILE A 136 -16.89 -5.43 14.15
C ILE A 136 -16.94 -3.91 13.90
N LEU A 137 -17.17 -3.49 12.65
CA LEU A 137 -17.26 -2.06 12.30
C LEU A 137 -18.43 -1.36 12.99
N VAL A 138 -19.60 -2.01 13.05
CA VAL A 138 -20.77 -1.50 13.77
C VAL A 138 -20.49 -1.38 15.26
N GLU A 139 -19.82 -2.35 15.87
CA GLU A 139 -19.42 -2.23 17.27
C GLU A 139 -18.45 -1.07 17.47
N PHE A 140 -17.45 -0.89 16.62
CA PHE A 140 -16.58 0.28 16.69
C PHE A 140 -17.35 1.60 16.54
N GLU A 141 -18.29 1.69 15.60
CA GLU A 141 -19.13 2.86 15.41
C GLU A 141 -19.90 3.20 16.69
N LYS A 142 -20.50 2.22 17.37
CA LYS A 142 -21.18 2.41 18.67
C LYS A 142 -20.26 2.96 19.76
N HIS A 143 -18.99 2.54 19.79
CA HIS A 143 -18.03 3.06 20.76
C HIS A 143 -17.57 4.48 20.42
N LEU A 144 -17.54 4.84 19.14
CA LEU A 144 -17.08 6.13 18.67
C LEU A 144 -18.17 7.22 18.71
N ILE A 145 -19.43 6.89 18.41
CA ILE A 145 -20.55 7.85 18.38
C ILE A 145 -20.64 8.70 19.68
N PRO A 146 -20.55 8.13 20.90
CA PRO A 146 -20.58 8.90 22.14
C PRO A 146 -19.38 9.84 22.32
N LEU A 147 -18.21 9.50 21.77
CA LEU A 147 -16.99 10.32 21.87
C LEU A 147 -17.05 11.54 20.96
N PHE A 148 -17.82 11.48 19.87
CA PHE A 148 -18.00 12.59 18.94
C PHE A 148 -19.25 13.44 19.22
N GLY A 149 -20.06 13.06 20.23
CA GLY A 149 -21.35 13.68 20.53
C GLY A 149 -21.44 14.34 21.92
N LYS A 150 -20.98 15.60 22.02
CA LYS A 150 -21.56 16.75 22.76
C LYS A 150 -20.47 17.80 23.02
N ARG A 151 -20.38 18.78 22.12
CA ARG A 151 -19.93 20.13 22.50
C ARG A 151 -21.21 20.87 22.87
N GLU A 152 -21.50 20.95 24.18
CA GLU A 152 -22.47 21.93 24.68
C GLU A 152 -21.89 23.33 24.44
N ASN A 153 -22.70 24.20 23.83
CA ASN A 153 -22.46 25.64 23.70
C ASN A 153 -22.43 26.30 25.07
#